data_AF-A0A6U0J4E7-F1
#
_entry.id   AF-A0A6U0J4E7-F1
#
_cell.length_a   1.000
_cell.length_b   1.000
_cell.length_c   1.000
_cell.angle_alpha   90.00
_cell.angle_beta   90.00
_cell.angle_gamma   90.00
#
_symmetry.space_group_name_H-M   'P 1'
#
loop_
_entity.id
_entity.type
_entity.pdbx_description
1 polymer ?
#
loop_
_entity_poly.entity_id
_entity_poly.type
_entity_poly.pdbx_seq_one_letter_code
_entity_poly.pdbx_strand_id
1 'polypeptide(L)'
;VKRTLCSPEVTMDFITEHAKAGLGTDADTIGGYGLSKALLACYTMVLARDHPNITSSICSPGFIQTKMTDGFGASKTPEEGTVSILHCLFDKLNGNGCYYGSDAVRSPLHFMRNPGEPEYEGVIPF
;
A
#
# COMPACT_ATOMS: atom_id res chain seq x y z
N VAL A 1 15.60 4.86 6.19
CA VAL A 1 14.45 3.93 6.28
C VAL A 1 13.36 4.22 5.23
N LYS A 2 12.73 5.40 5.18
CA LYS A 2 11.67 5.71 4.17
C LYS A 2 12.13 5.51 2.71
N ARG A 3 13.37 5.86 2.38
CA ARG A 3 13.95 5.62 1.04
C ARG A 3 14.19 4.12 0.75
N THR A 4 14.39 3.31 1.77
CA THR A 4 14.77 1.89 1.64
C THR A 4 13.57 1.03 1.26
N LEU A 5 12.42 1.19 1.94
CA LEU A 5 11.20 0.42 1.67
C LEU A 5 10.43 0.87 0.42
N CYS A 6 10.91 1.90 -0.27
CA CYS A 6 10.33 2.37 -1.53
C CYS A 6 11.34 2.35 -2.68
N SER A 7 12.48 1.66 -2.48
CA SER A 7 13.46 1.46 -3.53
C SER A 7 12.90 0.51 -4.60
N PRO A 8 13.07 0.78 -5.90
CA PRO A 8 12.74 -0.18 -6.96
C PRO A 8 13.62 -1.45 -6.93
N GLU A 9 14.72 -1.40 -6.18
CA GLU A 9 15.70 -2.50 -6.05
C GLU A 9 15.37 -3.47 -4.90
N VAL A 10 14.24 -3.29 -4.19
CA VAL A 10 13.86 -4.24 -3.13
C VAL A 10 13.73 -5.67 -3.69
N THR A 11 14.09 -6.66 -2.88
CA THR A 11 14.05 -8.08 -3.22
C THR A 11 13.21 -8.87 -2.21
N MET A 12 12.87 -10.11 -2.53
CA MET A 12 12.21 -11.02 -1.57
C MET A 12 13.04 -11.28 -0.32
N ASP A 13 14.37 -11.41 -0.47
CA ASP A 13 15.27 -11.59 0.67
C ASP A 13 15.27 -10.36 1.56
N PHE A 14 15.36 -9.16 0.96
CA PHE A 14 15.24 -7.90 1.68
C PHE A 14 13.93 -7.83 2.49
N ILE A 15 12.79 -8.16 1.87
CA ILE A 15 11.48 -8.18 2.54
C ILE A 15 11.47 -9.15 3.72
N THR A 16 12.00 -10.36 3.51
CA THR A 16 12.03 -11.43 4.51
C THR A 16 12.91 -11.08 5.70
N GLU A 17 14.10 -10.52 5.45
CA GLU A 17 15.01 -10.07 6.50
C GLU A 17 14.39 -8.94 7.33
N HIS A 18 13.76 -7.96 6.68
CA HIS A 18 13.11 -6.84 7.38
C HIS A 18 11.89 -7.30 8.19
N ALA A 19 11.12 -8.28 7.69
CA ALA A 19 10.04 -8.89 8.46
C ALA A 19 10.57 -9.55 9.75
N LYS A 20 11.60 -10.40 9.63
CA LYS A 20 12.21 -11.11 10.77
C LYS A 20 12.83 -10.15 11.79
N ALA A 21 13.43 -9.07 11.33
CA ALA A 21 14.12 -8.11 12.18
C ALA A 21 13.17 -7.11 12.86
N GLY A 22 12.02 -6.82 12.27
CA GLY A 22 11.15 -5.72 12.72
C GLY A 22 9.86 -6.13 13.42
N LEU A 23 9.22 -7.24 13.01
CA LEU A 23 7.92 -7.64 13.56
C LEU A 23 8.03 -8.13 15.01
N GLY A 24 7.17 -7.64 15.89
CA GLY A 24 7.15 -8.04 17.31
C GLY A 24 8.31 -7.51 18.16
N THR A 25 9.07 -6.53 17.65
CA THR A 25 10.10 -5.81 18.41
C THR A 25 9.50 -4.62 19.17
N ASP A 26 10.27 -4.01 20.09
CA ASP A 26 9.83 -2.80 20.80
C ASP A 26 9.57 -1.60 19.88
N ALA A 27 10.16 -1.60 18.67
CA ALA A 27 9.89 -0.58 17.66
C ALA A 27 8.52 -0.77 16.98
N ASP A 28 7.88 -1.92 17.15
CA ASP A 28 6.60 -2.29 16.56
C ASP A 28 5.41 -1.79 17.39
N THR A 29 5.20 -0.47 17.37
CA THR A 29 4.20 0.19 18.22
C THR A 29 2.74 -0.08 17.85
N ILE A 30 2.49 -0.78 16.74
CA ILE A 30 1.14 -1.09 16.23
C ILE A 30 0.96 -2.59 15.89
N GLY A 31 1.71 -3.46 16.58
CA GLY A 31 1.50 -4.92 16.54
C GLY A 31 1.68 -5.54 15.15
N GLY A 32 2.63 -5.02 14.39
CA GLY A 32 3.08 -5.53 13.09
C GLY A 32 2.28 -4.96 11.93
N TYR A 33 1.21 -4.20 12.20
CA TYR A 33 0.32 -3.71 11.17
C TYR A 33 1.05 -2.82 10.17
N GLY A 34 1.75 -1.77 10.62
CA GLY A 34 2.42 -0.82 9.72
C GLY A 34 3.52 -1.47 8.91
N LEU A 35 4.40 -2.24 9.56
CA LEU A 35 5.50 -2.90 8.89
C LEU A 35 5.00 -3.94 7.88
N SER A 36 4.00 -4.77 8.23
CA SER A 36 3.45 -5.76 7.29
C SER A 36 2.82 -5.12 6.05
N LYS A 37 2.15 -3.96 6.20
CA LYS A 37 1.59 -3.21 5.06
C LYS A 37 2.68 -2.53 4.21
N ALA A 38 3.74 -2.01 4.82
CA ALA A 38 4.88 -1.47 4.08
C ALA A 38 5.63 -2.56 3.29
N LEU A 39 5.82 -3.74 3.88
CA LEU A 39 6.43 -4.89 3.22
C LEU A 39 5.53 -5.48 2.12
N LEU A 40 4.21 -5.42 2.27
CA LEU A 40 3.28 -5.75 1.19
C LEU A 40 3.44 -4.82 -0.03
N ALA A 41 3.68 -3.54 0.18
CA ALA A 41 3.97 -2.61 -0.91
C ALA A 41 5.30 -2.98 -1.62
N CYS A 42 6.33 -3.35 -0.86
CA CYS A 42 7.58 -3.88 -1.42
C CYS A 42 7.33 -5.14 -2.25
N TYR A 43 6.56 -6.09 -1.72
CA TYR A 43 6.21 -7.32 -2.42
C TYR A 43 5.47 -7.06 -3.73
N THR A 44 4.57 -6.08 -3.73
CA THR A 44 3.85 -5.66 -4.94
C THR A 44 4.81 -5.14 -6.01
N MET A 45 5.82 -4.34 -5.65
CA MET A 45 6.86 -3.88 -6.58
C MET A 45 7.67 -5.04 -7.15
N VAL A 46 8.09 -5.99 -6.29
CA VAL A 46 8.83 -7.18 -6.71
C VAL A 46 8.00 -8.01 -7.71
N LEU A 47 6.72 -8.26 -7.38
CA LEU A 47 5.82 -9.01 -8.24
C LEU A 47 5.63 -8.33 -9.60
N ALA A 48 5.45 -7.00 -9.62
CA ALA A 48 5.29 -6.22 -10.86
C ALA A 48 6.54 -6.26 -11.74
N ARG A 49 7.73 -6.21 -11.14
CA ARG A 49 9.03 -6.24 -11.83
C ARG A 49 9.34 -7.63 -12.38
N ASP A 50 9.19 -8.66 -11.56
CA ASP A 50 9.64 -10.02 -11.86
C ASP A 50 8.61 -10.79 -12.69
N HIS A 51 7.34 -10.39 -12.64
CA HIS A 51 6.24 -10.97 -13.40
C HIS A 51 5.44 -9.89 -14.15
N PRO A 52 6.04 -9.21 -15.15
CA PRO A 52 5.41 -8.08 -15.83
C PRO A 52 4.13 -8.43 -16.60
N ASN A 53 3.87 -9.72 -16.83
CA ASN A 53 2.63 -10.24 -17.41
C ASN A 53 1.47 -10.34 -16.40
N ILE A 54 1.72 -10.08 -15.11
CA ILE A 54 0.72 -10.02 -14.05
C ILE A 54 0.58 -8.56 -13.63
N THR A 55 -0.63 -8.02 -13.73
CA THR A 55 -0.94 -6.71 -13.13
C THR A 55 -1.06 -6.89 -11.63
N SER A 56 -0.13 -6.29 -10.88
CA SER A 56 -0.15 -6.25 -9.41
C SER A 56 -0.27 -4.80 -8.96
N SER A 57 -1.06 -4.58 -7.92
CA SER A 57 -1.22 -3.26 -7.31
C SER A 57 -1.58 -3.43 -5.85
N ILE A 58 -1.26 -2.41 -5.06
CA ILE A 58 -1.70 -2.30 -3.68
C ILE A 58 -2.73 -1.18 -3.60
N CYS A 59 -3.69 -1.32 -2.70
CA CYS A 59 -4.69 -0.28 -2.48
C CYS A 59 -4.98 -0.10 -1.00
N SER A 60 -5.47 1.08 -0.64
CA SER A 60 -6.04 1.35 0.66
C SER A 60 -7.53 1.64 0.50
N PRO A 61 -8.42 0.89 1.17
CA PRO A 61 -9.85 1.18 1.13
C PRO A 61 -10.19 2.48 1.89
N GLY A 62 -9.23 3.05 2.64
CA GLY A 62 -9.48 4.11 3.59
C GLY A 62 -9.89 3.54 4.96
N PHE A 63 -10.54 4.38 5.77
CA PHE A 63 -10.87 4.03 7.15
C PHE A 63 -12.32 3.57 7.27
N ILE A 64 -12.52 2.24 7.18
CA ILE A 64 -13.81 1.59 6.92
C ILE A 64 -14.40 0.99 8.19
N GLN A 65 -15.68 1.24 8.44
CA GLN A 65 -16.48 0.68 9.53
C GLN A 65 -16.60 -0.84 9.42
N THR A 66 -15.61 -1.53 9.98
CA THR A 66 -15.57 -2.99 10.12
C THR A 66 -15.24 -3.35 11.57
N LYS A 67 -15.33 -4.64 11.92
CA LYS A 67 -14.85 -5.13 13.23
C LYS A 67 -13.38 -4.78 13.50
N MET A 68 -12.55 -4.63 12.46
CA MET A 68 -11.13 -4.29 12.60
C MET A 68 -10.93 -2.86 13.14
N THR A 69 -11.88 -1.95 12.90
CA THR A 69 -11.77 -0.52 13.24
C THR A 69 -12.81 -0.10 14.27
N ASP A 70 -13.44 -1.06 14.95
CA ASP A 70 -14.46 -0.79 15.95
C ASP A 70 -13.87 0.05 17.10
N GLY A 71 -14.59 1.09 17.51
CA GLY A 71 -14.10 2.06 18.50
C GLY A 71 -12.97 3.00 18.03
N PHE A 72 -12.47 2.88 16.80
CA PHE A 72 -11.37 3.74 16.29
C PHE A 72 -11.85 4.97 15.50
N GLY A 73 -13.16 5.14 15.32
CA GLY A 73 -13.73 6.32 14.64
C GLY A 73 -13.73 6.23 13.10
N ALA A 74 -13.78 5.02 12.54
CA ALA A 74 -13.97 4.84 11.11
C ALA A 74 -15.31 5.44 10.66
N SER A 75 -15.28 6.17 9.53
CA SER A 75 -16.44 6.92 9.04
C SER A 75 -17.04 6.37 7.75
N LYS A 76 -16.28 5.62 6.95
CA LYS A 76 -16.74 5.08 5.66
C LYS A 76 -17.42 3.72 5.82
N THR A 77 -18.45 3.43 5.03
CA THR A 77 -19.10 2.11 5.03
C THR A 77 -18.25 1.06 4.31
N PRO A 78 -18.49 -0.24 4.53
CA PRO A 78 -17.86 -1.32 3.76
C PRO A 78 -17.98 -1.14 2.24
N GLU A 79 -19.14 -0.69 1.76
CA GLU A 79 -19.41 -0.45 0.34
C GLU A 79 -18.54 0.69 -0.21
N GLU A 80 -18.41 1.79 0.53
CA GLU A 80 -17.53 2.91 0.16
C GLU A 80 -16.05 2.49 0.12
N GLY A 81 -15.66 1.47 0.90
CA GLY A 81 -14.32 0.91 0.88
C GLY A 81 -13.98 0.08 -0.35
N THR A 82 -14.94 -0.21 -1.22
CA THR A 82 -14.73 -1.07 -2.40
C THR A 82 -14.12 -0.33 -3.59
N VAL A 83 -14.18 1.01 -3.62
CA VAL A 83 -13.79 1.83 -4.77
C VAL A 83 -12.38 1.49 -5.28
N SER A 84 -11.38 1.50 -4.41
CA SER A 84 -9.99 1.26 -4.80
C SER A 84 -9.72 -0.19 -5.24
N ILE A 85 -10.39 -1.17 -4.63
CA ILE A 85 -10.17 -2.58 -4.97
C ILE A 85 -10.87 -2.94 -6.29
N LEU A 86 -12.06 -2.39 -6.55
CA LEU A 86 -12.76 -2.55 -7.82
C LEU A 86 -11.95 -1.94 -8.96
N HIS A 87 -11.37 -0.75 -8.75
CA HIS A 87 -10.45 -0.13 -9.71
C HIS A 87 -9.27 -1.04 -10.03
N CYS A 88 -8.56 -1.55 -9.02
CA CYS A 88 -7.43 -2.46 -9.21
C CYS A 88 -7.79 -3.77 -9.95
N LEU A 89 -9.02 -4.25 -9.81
CA LEU A 89 -9.47 -5.53 -10.38
C LEU A 89 -10.01 -5.41 -11.82
N PHE A 90 -10.73 -4.32 -12.11
CA PHE A 90 -11.55 -4.23 -13.31
C PHE A 90 -11.14 -3.11 -14.27
N ASP A 91 -10.45 -2.09 -13.79
CA ASP A 91 -10.05 -0.96 -14.64
C ASP A 91 -8.68 -1.18 -15.28
N LYS A 92 -8.44 -0.43 -16.35
CA LYS A 92 -7.11 -0.35 -16.95
C LYS A 92 -6.22 0.55 -16.09
N LEU A 93 -5.23 -0.05 -15.43
CA LEU A 93 -4.28 0.66 -14.59
C LEU A 93 -3.19 1.36 -15.41
N ASN A 94 -2.79 2.55 -14.95
CA ASN A 94 -1.69 3.32 -15.53
C ASN A 94 -0.36 2.90 -14.90
N GLY A 95 0.10 1.70 -15.28
CA GLY A 95 1.35 1.11 -14.82
C GLY A 95 1.13 -0.16 -14.00
N ASN A 96 2.22 -0.68 -13.44
CA ASN A 96 2.25 -1.89 -12.62
C ASN A 96 2.96 -1.61 -11.30
N GLY A 97 2.62 -2.32 -10.23
CA GLY A 97 3.20 -2.11 -8.91
C GLY A 97 2.79 -0.80 -8.22
N CYS A 98 1.67 -0.20 -8.65
CA CYS A 98 1.20 1.09 -8.15
C CYS A 98 0.41 0.96 -6.84
N TYR A 99 0.32 2.07 -6.10
CA TYR A 99 -0.50 2.20 -4.90
C TYR A 99 -1.67 3.15 -5.16
N TYR A 100 -2.89 2.68 -4.89
CA TYR A 100 -4.12 3.47 -5.05
C TYR A 100 -4.76 3.79 -3.71
N GLY A 101 -5.11 5.06 -3.51
CA GLY A 101 -5.83 5.53 -2.33
C GLY A 101 -7.32 5.14 -2.37
N SER A 102 -8.05 5.53 -1.34
CA SER A 102 -9.48 5.17 -1.18
C SER A 102 -10.41 5.77 -2.24
N ASP A 103 -9.92 6.72 -3.05
CA ASP A 103 -10.61 7.32 -4.18
C ASP A 103 -10.14 6.74 -5.53
N ALA A 104 -9.46 5.60 -5.51
CA ALA A 104 -8.92 4.91 -6.69
C ALA A 104 -7.88 5.68 -7.50
N VAL A 105 -7.27 6.72 -6.92
CA VAL A 105 -6.25 7.52 -7.59
C VAL A 105 -4.86 7.19 -7.02
N ARG A 106 -3.86 7.22 -7.90
CA ARG A 106 -2.49 6.83 -7.54
C ARG A 106 -1.91 7.71 -6.45
N SER A 107 -1.25 7.06 -5.50
CA SER A 107 -0.54 7.64 -4.36
C SER A 107 0.94 7.22 -4.34
N PRO A 108 1.83 8.01 -3.71
CA PRO A 108 3.21 7.58 -3.43
C PRO A 108 3.26 6.38 -2.49
N LEU A 109 4.24 5.48 -2.65
CA LEU A 109 4.35 4.28 -1.80
C LEU A 109 4.65 4.57 -0.31
N HIS A 110 5.26 5.72 -0.02
CA HIS A 110 5.74 6.08 1.32
C HIS A 110 4.75 6.94 2.12
N PHE A 111 3.70 7.47 1.46
CA PHE A 111 2.56 8.10 2.13
C PHE A 111 1.35 8.08 1.21
N MET A 112 0.18 7.79 1.78
CA MET A 112 -1.08 7.87 1.05
C MET A 112 -1.47 9.33 0.86
N ARG A 113 -1.95 9.64 -0.35
CA ARG A 113 -2.57 10.93 -0.66
C ARG A 113 -3.93 11.06 0.05
N ASN A 114 -4.36 12.27 0.40
CA ASN A 114 -5.73 12.50 0.86
C ASN A 114 -6.69 12.56 -0.35
N PRO A 115 -7.88 11.95 -0.28
CA PRO A 115 -8.87 12.06 -1.36
C PRO A 115 -9.11 13.49 -1.83
N GLY A 116 -9.12 13.70 -3.15
CA GLY A 116 -9.30 15.02 -3.77
C GLY A 116 -8.02 15.81 -4.08
N GLU A 117 -6.86 15.44 -3.51
CA GLU A 117 -5.55 15.93 -3.99
C GLU A 117 -5.23 15.41 -5.42
N PRO A 118 -4.27 16.00 -6.16
CA PRO A 118 -3.91 15.56 -7.50
C PRO A 118 -3.29 14.15 -7.57
N GLU A 119 -3.43 13.45 -8.69
CA GLU A 119 -2.79 12.15 -8.90
C GLU A 119 -1.27 12.21 -8.73
N TYR A 120 -0.69 11.15 -8.15
CA TYR A 120 0.77 11.03 -8.06
C TYR A 120 1.42 10.73 -9.41
N GLU A 121 2.16 11.71 -9.93
CA GLU A 121 2.84 11.65 -11.24
C GLU A 121 4.11 10.77 -11.25
N GLY A 122 4.42 10.04 -10.18
CA GLY A 122 5.61 9.18 -10.13
C GLY A 122 6.91 9.89 -9.70
N VAL A 123 6.88 11.21 -9.49
CA VAL A 123 8.03 11.99 -8.99
C VAL A 123 7.96 12.06 -7.47
N ILE A 124 8.87 11.38 -6.79
CA ILE A 124 8.91 11.38 -5.32
C ILE A 124 9.18 12.82 -4.84
N PRO A 125 8.26 13.46 -4.10
CA PRO A 125 8.50 14.79 -3.56
C PRO A 125 9.46 14.65 -2.37
N PHE A 126 10.73 14.95 -2.58
CA PHE A 126 11.70 15.16 -1.51
C PHE A 126 12.17 16.61 -1.51
#